data_AF-Q6QM25-F1
#
_entry.id   AF-Q6QM25-F1
#
_cell.length_a   1.000
_cell.length_b   1.000
_cell.length_c   1.000
_cell.angle_alpha   90.00
_cell.angle_beta   90.00
_cell.angle_gamma   90.00
#
_symmetry.space_group_name_H-M   'P 1'
#
loop_
_entity.id
_entity.type
_entity.pdbx_description
1 polymer ?
#
loop_
_entity_poly.entity_id
_entity_poly.type
_entity_poly.pdbx_seq_one_letter_code
_entity_poly.pdbx_strand_id
1 'polypeptide(L)'
;ARWAHKALWHASLWHMHESHHRPREGPFELNDVFAIINAVPAIALLSFGFFHKGLVPGLCFGAGLGITVFGMAYMFVHDGLVHKRFPVGPIADVPYFRRVAAAHQLHHSDKFHGVPYGLFLGPKELEEVGGLEELEKE
;
A
#
# COMPACT_ATOMS: atom_id res chain seq x y z
N ALA A 1 0.99 -1.22 -7.71
CA ALA A 1 0.68 -0.36 -6.54
C ALA A 1 0.97 1.12 -6.83
N ARG A 2 2.23 1.59 -6.85
CA ARG A 2 2.61 3.00 -7.10
C ARG A 2 1.84 3.68 -8.24
N TRP A 3 1.86 3.07 -9.44
CA TRP A 3 1.17 3.63 -10.60
C TRP A 3 -0.34 3.75 -10.36
N ALA A 4 -0.99 2.73 -9.80
CA ALA A 4 -2.41 2.75 -9.51
C ALA A 4 -2.76 3.81 -8.45
N HIS A 5 -1.93 3.96 -7.42
CA HIS A 5 -2.10 5.00 -6.41
C HIS A 5 -2.07 6.40 -7.05
N LYS A 6 -1.05 6.70 -7.87
CA LYS A 6 -0.95 7.98 -8.58
C LYS A 6 -2.04 8.20 -9.62
N ALA A 7 -2.23 7.24 -10.52
CA ALA A 7 -3.01 7.43 -11.75
C ALA A 7 -4.49 7.09 -11.61
N LEU A 8 -4.87 6.32 -10.57
CA LEU A 8 -6.26 5.93 -10.33
C LEU A 8 -6.75 6.51 -9.01
N TRP A 9 -6.09 6.23 -7.88
CA TRP A 9 -6.57 6.60 -6.55
C TRP A 9 -6.52 8.12 -6.32
N HIS A 10 -5.49 8.79 -6.80
CA HIS A 10 -5.39 10.27 -6.81
C HIS A 10 -6.04 10.93 -8.04
N ALA A 11 -6.85 10.18 -8.79
CA ALA A 11 -7.55 10.69 -9.97
C ALA A 11 -9.02 10.23 -9.97
N SER A 12 -9.38 9.27 -10.83
CA SER A 12 -10.77 8.82 -11.01
C SER A 12 -11.37 8.14 -9.77
N LEU A 13 -10.54 7.60 -8.87
CA LEU A 13 -10.97 6.91 -7.65
C LEU A 13 -10.72 7.72 -6.38
N TRP A 14 -10.51 9.05 -6.50
CA TRP A 14 -10.28 9.93 -5.35
C TRP A 14 -11.41 9.86 -4.33
N HIS A 15 -12.66 9.83 -4.75
CA HIS A 15 -13.81 9.72 -3.84
C HIS A 15 -13.75 8.48 -2.90
N MET A 16 -13.05 7.41 -3.29
CA MET A 16 -12.81 6.24 -2.42
C MET A 16 -11.58 6.45 -1.54
N HIS A 17 -10.52 7.07 -2.10
CA HIS A 17 -9.24 7.26 -1.42
C HIS A 17 -9.23 8.45 -0.45
N GLU A 18 -10.09 9.45 -0.63
CA GLU A 18 -10.11 10.68 0.16
C GLU A 18 -10.30 10.43 1.65
N SER A 19 -11.10 9.42 2.01
CA SER A 19 -11.29 8.98 3.40
C SER A 19 -9.99 8.64 4.11
N HIS A 20 -8.97 8.19 3.35
CA HIS A 20 -7.64 7.84 3.84
C HIS A 20 -6.77 9.05 4.17
N HIS A 21 -6.99 10.16 3.47
CA HIS A 21 -6.24 11.42 3.64
C HIS A 21 -6.80 12.30 4.76
N ARG A 22 -7.96 11.93 5.31
CA ARG A 22 -8.63 12.66 6.38
C ARG A 22 -8.42 11.98 7.73
N PRO A 23 -8.57 12.69 8.85
CA PRO A 23 -8.58 12.07 10.16
C PRO A 23 -9.64 10.97 10.24
N ARG A 24 -9.23 9.79 10.70
CA ARG A 24 -10.10 8.61 10.78
C ARG A 24 -11.15 8.74 11.88
N GLU A 25 -12.41 8.44 11.55
CA GLU A 25 -13.54 8.50 12.49
C GLU A 25 -13.94 7.13 13.08
N GLY A 26 -13.39 6.02 12.58
CA GLY A 26 -13.80 4.67 13.02
C GLY A 26 -12.88 3.53 12.55
N PRO A 27 -13.28 2.26 12.77
CA PRO A 27 -12.46 1.10 12.40
C PRO A 27 -12.31 0.89 10.89
N PHE A 28 -13.24 1.42 10.09
CA PHE A 28 -13.27 1.26 8.64
C PHE A 28 -13.27 2.61 7.92
N GLU A 29 -12.73 2.62 6.71
CA GLU A 29 -12.74 3.74 5.77
C GLU A 29 -13.24 3.27 4.39
N LEU A 30 -13.81 4.17 3.59
CA LEU A 30 -14.20 3.82 2.22
C LEU A 30 -13.00 3.32 1.40
N ASN A 31 -11.81 3.80 1.72
CA ASN A 31 -10.54 3.36 1.14
C ASN A 31 -10.29 1.85 1.30
N ASP A 32 -10.87 1.20 2.31
CA ASP A 32 -10.72 -0.25 2.53
C ASP A 32 -11.30 -1.08 1.37
N VAL A 33 -12.14 -0.49 0.52
CA VAL A 33 -12.64 -1.13 -0.71
C VAL A 33 -11.50 -1.55 -1.64
N PHE A 34 -10.35 -0.86 -1.64
CA PHE A 34 -9.20 -1.26 -2.45
C PHE A 34 -8.62 -2.60 -1.99
N ALA A 35 -8.69 -2.93 -0.70
CA ALA A 35 -8.27 -4.25 -0.23
C ALA A 35 -9.18 -5.34 -0.81
N ILE A 36 -10.49 -5.10 -0.84
CA ILE A 36 -11.48 -6.02 -1.42
C ILE A 36 -11.26 -6.19 -2.93
N ILE A 37 -11.10 -5.08 -3.65
CA ILE A 37 -10.85 -5.06 -5.11
C ILE A 37 -9.61 -5.88 -5.48
N ASN A 38 -8.56 -5.87 -4.64
CA ASN A 38 -7.35 -6.67 -4.87
C ASN A 38 -7.49 -8.11 -4.36
N ALA A 39 -8.28 -8.36 -3.32
CA ALA A 39 -8.49 -9.71 -2.77
C ALA A 39 -9.28 -10.61 -3.72
N VAL A 40 -10.31 -10.08 -4.39
CA VAL A 40 -11.14 -10.85 -5.35
C VAL A 40 -10.31 -11.52 -6.46
N PRO A 41 -9.47 -10.79 -7.24
CA PRO A 41 -8.64 -11.41 -8.27
C PRO A 41 -7.58 -12.35 -7.67
N ALA A 42 -7.02 -12.05 -6.50
CA ALA A 42 -6.07 -12.94 -5.83
C ALA A 42 -6.72 -14.30 -5.49
N ILE A 43 -7.91 -14.28 -4.88
CA ILE A 43 -8.68 -15.49 -4.54
C ILE A 43 -9.06 -16.27 -5.80
N ALA A 44 -9.53 -15.58 -6.84
CA ALA A 44 -9.89 -16.22 -8.11
C ALA A 44 -8.68 -16.93 -8.75
N LEU A 45 -7.52 -16.28 -8.80
CA LEU A 45 -6.27 -16.83 -9.34
C LEU A 45 -5.76 -18.02 -8.51
N LEU A 46 -5.76 -17.90 -7.18
CA LEU A 46 -5.40 -18.98 -6.27
C LEU A 46 -6.32 -20.19 -6.45
N SER A 47 -7.63 -19.95 -6.49
CA SER A 47 -8.64 -21.00 -6.63
C SER A 47 -8.50 -21.71 -7.98
N PHE A 48 -8.39 -20.95 -9.07
CA PHE A 48 -8.17 -21.51 -10.40
C PHE A 48 -6.88 -22.34 -10.45
N GLY A 49 -5.79 -21.80 -9.92
CA GLY A 49 -4.51 -22.48 -9.91
C GLY A 49 -4.46 -23.72 -9.01
N PHE A 50 -5.25 -23.75 -7.93
CA PHE A 50 -5.32 -24.88 -7.01
C PHE A 50 -6.15 -26.05 -7.58
N PHE A 51 -7.28 -25.75 -8.23
CA PHE A 51 -8.22 -26.78 -8.70
C PHE A 51 -7.91 -27.32 -10.11
N HIS A 52 -6.96 -26.74 -10.84
CA HIS A 52 -6.59 -27.17 -12.20
C HIS A 52 -5.12 -27.58 -12.27
N LYS A 53 -4.80 -28.52 -13.16
CA LYS A 53 -3.42 -29.01 -13.38
C LYS A 53 -2.84 -28.41 -14.66
N GLY A 54 -1.54 -28.15 -14.65
CA GLY A 54 -0.79 -27.69 -15.81
C GLY A 54 -0.06 -26.37 -15.54
N LEU A 55 0.73 -25.93 -16.53
CA LEU A 55 1.58 -24.75 -16.41
C LEU A 55 0.76 -23.47 -16.17
N VAL A 56 -0.30 -23.24 -16.95
CA VAL A 56 -1.12 -22.02 -16.85
C VAL A 56 -1.80 -21.91 -15.47
N PRO A 57 -2.50 -22.94 -14.95
CA PRO A 57 -2.97 -22.93 -13.57
C PRO A 57 -1.87 -22.67 -12.54
N GLY A 58 -0.70 -23.28 -12.69
CA GLY A 58 0.45 -23.03 -11.80
C GLY A 58 0.90 -21.57 -11.79
N LEU A 59 0.94 -20.92 -12.96
CA LEU A 59 1.24 -19.49 -13.08
C LEU A 59 0.16 -18.62 -12.44
N CYS A 60 -1.12 -18.96 -12.62
CA CYS A 60 -2.23 -18.28 -11.95
C CYS A 60 -2.11 -18.39 -10.42
N PHE A 61 -1.81 -19.58 -9.90
CA PHE A 61 -1.59 -19.77 -8.47
C PHE A 61 -0.46 -18.87 -7.96
N GLY A 62 0.68 -18.87 -8.65
CA GLY A 62 1.83 -18.03 -8.30
C GLY A 62 1.50 -16.53 -8.33
N ALA A 63 0.75 -16.08 -9.34
CA ALA A 63 0.31 -14.68 -9.43
C ALA A 63 -0.64 -14.30 -8.28
N GLY A 64 -1.64 -15.16 -7.99
CA GLY A 64 -2.55 -14.95 -6.87
C GLY A 64 -1.83 -14.91 -5.53
N LEU A 65 -0.89 -15.83 -5.31
CA LEU A 65 -0.04 -15.85 -4.12
C LEU A 65 0.81 -14.58 -3.99
N GLY A 66 1.38 -14.09 -5.11
CA GLY A 66 2.14 -12.85 -5.15
C GLY A 66 1.30 -11.64 -4.74
N ILE A 67 0.07 -11.53 -5.25
CA ILE A 67 -0.88 -10.47 -4.86
C ILE A 67 -1.19 -10.57 -3.36
N THR A 68 -1.45 -11.77 -2.84
CA THR A 68 -1.76 -11.99 -1.42
C THR A 68 -0.59 -11.59 -0.52
N VAL A 69 0.62 -12.07 -0.80
CA VAL A 69 1.81 -11.77 0.02
C VAL A 69 2.13 -10.28 -0.03
N PHE A 70 2.06 -9.67 -1.22
CA PHE A 70 2.26 -8.23 -1.35
C PHE A 70 1.19 -7.43 -0.61
N GLY A 71 -0.09 -7.83 -0.71
CA GLY A 71 -1.20 -7.20 0.01
C GLY A 71 -1.06 -7.31 1.52
N MET A 72 -0.62 -8.47 2.03
CA MET A 72 -0.32 -8.64 3.46
C MET A 72 0.83 -7.74 3.90
N ALA A 73 1.94 -7.70 3.17
CA ALA A 73 3.06 -6.81 3.49
C ALA A 73 2.61 -5.34 3.49
N TYR A 74 1.77 -4.95 2.53
CA TYR A 74 1.19 -3.62 2.45
C TYR A 74 0.32 -3.33 3.68
N MET A 75 -0.60 -4.22 4.04
CA MET A 75 -1.48 -4.06 5.21
C MET A 75 -0.68 -3.89 6.51
N PHE A 76 0.33 -4.74 6.76
CA PHE A 76 1.13 -4.60 7.99
C PHE A 76 1.91 -3.29 8.03
N VAL A 77 2.51 -2.85 6.92
CA VAL A 77 3.31 -1.63 6.92
C VAL A 77 2.44 -0.38 6.84
N HIS A 78 1.50 -0.31 5.91
CA HIS A 78 0.62 0.83 5.72
C HIS A 78 -0.40 0.96 6.86
N ASP A 79 -1.33 0.02 6.97
CA ASP A 79 -2.44 0.09 7.92
C ASP A 79 -1.97 -0.11 9.36
N GLY A 80 -1.10 -1.09 9.57
CA GLY A 80 -0.55 -1.42 10.88
C GLY A 80 0.47 -0.40 11.38
N LEU A 81 1.59 -0.21 10.66
CA LEU A 81 2.69 0.64 11.13
C LEU A 81 2.42 2.13 10.88
N VAL A 82 2.06 2.54 9.65
CA VAL A 82 1.91 3.96 9.33
C VAL A 82 0.64 4.54 9.94
N HIS A 83 -0.50 3.87 9.74
CA HIS A 83 -1.80 4.35 10.21
C HIS A 83 -2.19 3.83 11.60
N LYS A 84 -1.33 3.02 12.23
CA LYS A 84 -1.50 2.53 13.62
C LYS A 84 -2.86 1.87 13.87
N ARG A 85 -3.42 1.19 12.86
CA ARG A 85 -4.73 0.51 12.98
C ARG A 85 -4.67 -0.73 13.86
N PHE A 86 -3.53 -1.40 13.92
CA PHE A 86 -3.29 -2.58 14.77
C PHE A 86 -1.78 -2.74 15.07
N PRO A 87 -1.39 -3.44 16.15
CA PRO A 87 0.02 -3.64 16.49
C PRO A 87 0.73 -4.54 15.45
N VAL A 88 1.93 -4.14 15.05
CA VAL A 88 2.75 -4.86 14.04
C VAL A 88 3.99 -5.55 14.62
N GLY A 89 4.14 -5.50 15.95
CA GLY A 89 5.26 -6.12 16.65
C GLY A 89 6.63 -5.67 16.11
N PRO A 90 7.58 -6.59 15.88
CA PRO A 90 8.96 -6.26 15.50
C PRO A 90 9.11 -5.46 14.20
N ILE A 91 8.10 -5.44 13.33
CA ILE A 91 8.11 -4.66 12.08
C ILE A 91 8.29 -3.17 12.39
N ALA A 92 7.76 -2.69 13.51
CA ALA A 92 7.89 -1.30 13.95
C ALA A 92 9.33 -0.89 14.27
N ASP A 93 10.22 -1.87 14.50
CA ASP A 93 11.62 -1.63 14.87
C ASP A 93 12.59 -1.69 13.70
N VAL A 94 12.12 -2.06 12.51
CA VAL A 94 12.95 -2.11 11.31
C VAL A 94 13.19 -0.67 10.80
N PRO A 95 14.46 -0.20 10.74
CA PRO A 95 14.77 1.19 10.37
C PRO A 95 14.20 1.60 9.03
N TYR A 96 14.22 0.69 8.05
CA TYR A 96 13.66 0.95 6.72
C TYR A 96 12.15 1.25 6.77
N PHE A 97 11.37 0.50 7.54
CA PHE A 97 9.93 0.69 7.61
C PHE A 97 9.53 1.96 8.38
N ARG A 98 10.37 2.41 9.32
CA ARG A 98 10.23 3.74 9.93
C ARG A 98 10.40 4.85 8.88
N ARG A 99 11.41 4.73 8.02
CA ARG A 99 11.62 5.68 6.91
C ARG A 99 10.48 5.64 5.88
N VAL A 100 9.92 4.47 5.60
CA VAL A 100 8.71 4.32 4.78
C VAL A 100 7.50 5.00 5.44
N ALA A 101 7.34 4.86 6.74
CA ALA A 101 6.26 5.51 7.48
C ALA A 101 6.35 7.04 7.40
N ALA A 102 7.54 7.60 7.64
CA ALA A 102 7.81 9.03 7.48
C ALA A 102 7.52 9.51 6.05
N ALA A 103 7.99 8.79 5.03
CA ALA A 103 7.74 9.12 3.64
C ALA A 103 6.24 9.16 3.30
N HIS A 104 5.46 8.26 3.89
CA HIS A 104 4.01 8.23 3.70
C HIS A 104 3.28 9.33 4.49
N GLN A 105 3.79 9.78 5.63
CA GLN A 105 3.26 10.97 6.31
C GLN A 105 3.47 12.23 5.46
N LEU A 106 4.63 12.37 4.80
CA LEU A 106 4.87 13.46 3.85
C LEU A 106 3.89 13.43 2.67
N HIS A 107 3.53 12.24 2.17
CA HIS A 107 2.49 12.09 1.15
C HIS A 107 1.14 12.68 1.62
N HIS A 108 0.70 12.35 2.83
CA HIS A 108 -0.55 12.89 3.42
C HIS A 108 -0.51 14.40 3.67
N SER A 109 0.68 14.97 3.85
CA SER A 109 0.84 16.43 3.97
C SER A 109 0.72 17.19 2.64
N ASP A 110 0.56 16.46 1.52
CA ASP A 110 0.50 16.99 0.15
C ASP A 110 1.72 17.86 -0.25
N LYS A 111 2.84 17.70 0.45
CA LYS A 111 4.13 18.27 0.04
C LYS A 111 4.61 17.61 -1.25
N PHE A 112 5.52 18.29 -1.95
CA PHE A 112 6.14 17.76 -3.18
C PHE A 112 5.12 17.33 -4.25
N HIS A 113 3.99 18.05 -4.36
CA HIS A 113 2.88 17.73 -5.26
C HIS A 113 2.28 16.32 -5.02
N GLY A 114 2.18 15.92 -3.76
CA GLY A 114 1.62 14.63 -3.35
C GLY A 114 2.60 13.45 -3.52
N VAL A 115 3.88 13.67 -3.79
CA VAL A 115 4.91 12.61 -3.78
C VAL A 115 5.28 12.29 -2.33
N PRO A 116 5.43 11.00 -1.95
CA PRO A 116 5.49 9.81 -2.80
C PRO A 116 4.17 9.04 -2.98
N TYR A 117 4.04 8.32 -4.12
CA TYR A 117 2.86 7.46 -4.39
C TYR A 117 3.11 5.97 -4.16
N GLY A 118 4.36 5.52 -4.03
CA GLY A 118 4.69 4.15 -3.67
C GLY A 118 5.00 4.05 -2.19
N LEU A 119 4.33 3.14 -1.47
CA LEU A 119 4.64 2.88 -0.05
C LEU A 119 6.12 2.48 0.13
N PHE A 120 6.49 1.30 -0.39
CA PHE A 120 7.85 0.79 -0.22
C PHE A 120 8.90 1.52 -1.04
N LEU A 121 8.51 2.31 -2.05
CA LEU A 121 9.42 3.14 -2.82
C LEU A 121 9.45 4.59 -2.33
N GLY A 122 8.69 4.92 -1.27
CA GLY A 122 8.46 6.29 -0.84
C GLY A 122 9.74 7.08 -0.56
N PRO A 123 10.71 6.52 0.19
CA PRO A 123 11.99 7.19 0.41
C PRO A 123 12.73 7.53 -0.88
N LYS A 124 12.72 6.62 -1.86
CA LYS A 124 13.37 6.82 -3.15
C LYS A 124 12.63 7.85 -4.01
N GLU A 125 11.31 7.82 -4.03
CA GLU A 125 10.52 8.81 -4.76
C GLU A 125 10.69 10.22 -4.19
N LEU A 126 10.85 10.36 -2.88
CA LEU A 126 11.17 11.64 -2.25
C LEU A 126 12.59 12.11 -2.61
N GLU A 127 13.56 11.20 -2.64
CA GLU A 127 14.92 11.50 -3.11
C GLU A 127 14.92 12.04 -4.55
N GLU A 128 14.16 11.41 -5.45
CA GLU A 128 14.04 11.83 -6.86
C GLU A 128 13.44 13.25 -7.02
N VAL A 129 12.71 13.77 -6.03
CA VAL A 129 12.12 15.12 -6.04
C VAL A 129 12.80 16.09 -5.07
N GLY A 130 13.94 15.71 -4.48
CA GLY A 130 14.70 16.56 -3.56
C GLY A 130 14.14 16.66 -2.14
N GLY A 131 13.25 15.76 -1.71
CA GLY A 131 12.61 15.75 -0.39
C GLY A 131 13.36 14.98 0.70
N LEU A 132 14.67 14.73 0.54
CA LEU A 132 15.47 13.98 1.53
C LEU A 132 15.56 14.72 2.87
N GLU A 133 15.75 16.04 2.84
CA GLU A 133 15.85 16.83 4.08
C GLU A 133 14.56 16.77 4.89
N GLU A 134 13.40 16.87 4.24
CA GLU A 134 12.10 16.73 4.90
C GLU A 134 11.90 15.32 5.44
N LEU A 135 12.34 14.29 4.71
CA LEU A 135 12.27 12.90 5.16
C LEU A 135 13.12 12.61 6.40
N GLU A 136 14.25 13.31 6.57
CA GLU A 136 15.14 13.15 7.72
C GLU A 136 14.68 13.92 8.97
N LYS A 137 13.74 14.86 8.81
CA LYS A 137 13.16 15.65 9.91
C LYS A 137 11.98 14.96 10.60
N GLU A 138 11.36 13.98 9.95
CA GLU A 138 10.23 13.17 10.45
C GLU A 138 10.71 12.01 11.34
#